data_AF-K9WQY1-F1
#
_entry.id   AF-K9WQY1-F1
#
_cell.length_a   1.000
_cell.length_b   1.000
_cell.length_c   1.000
_cell.angle_alpha   90.00
_cell.angle_beta   90.00
_cell.angle_gamma   90.00
#
_symmetry.space_group_name_H-M   'P 1'
#
loop_
_entity.id
_entity.type
_entity.pdbx_description
1 polymer ?
#
loop_
_entity_poly.entity_id
_entity_poly.type
_entity_poly.pdbx_seq_one_letter_code
_entity_poly.pdbx_strand_id
1 'polypeptide(L)'
;MFLHKFSRRLYWAVTGFLLSIFLFGLPLTIDGFTGLKAVASTQPPSPIPTTTWQNTPLPDWNQITFSNLPAIAESGSLTVPNDVVNQLGYDPSRNWSAGQKPADFLMLGDFQDGFKLQDFSLSTINHASSTGLNLNRTSLQEFGVMAYQTLGSLVKAIPTLSHLPIEEVKPILDLLQSQLTTDVNPAQTIGQLLAQSPLLGDLEFSKLPLDKYDLASIPGLDTTSIGSFSDWQIVNIDQIPGLSDVPFSQFPTPANPVGTDVGTVDIAFGSAEQQRERTISGSDVEGFTVPCEQDCAHAELAGSAKILGRQWISGKSQDVRGGHGILAAVNNGLEPTGRLPFGDAFKVVIWDISEPKGTVDTALFFRFCMRKGFVDLGCTPYFIGPIPWLSYHEKDAIFLGNVDAIAPSTNLSQSTQTSASAEGVPNAINPHLPSANSSKPGNCGPTHQGVSLGAYASAISEIEGGYGSIGSFVEDSAGNRGRALGRYQLMSYRNDVREKILSKPGGKQFLAKVDAGKAVSSDEMLSYFSQADQNALFDADASALLDRASEQIDPTTGQPFTGSRLIERAAQMHFGGPAAATDGGVSDAFGRFTLYTYGKEAAANYQSTFNSLGCS
;
A
#
# COMPACT_ATOMS: atom_id res chain seq x y z
N MET A 1 -11.89 67.94 74.58
CA MET A 1 -10.73 67.62 75.43
C MET A 1 -10.46 66.13 75.22
N PHE A 2 -9.33 65.64 74.74
CA PHE A 2 -8.11 66.13 74.10
C PHE A 2 -7.28 64.83 73.95
N LEU A 3 -6.58 64.62 72.83
CA LEU A 3 -5.55 63.57 72.63
C LEU A 3 -6.03 62.09 72.58
N HIS A 4 -5.50 61.21 71.72
CA HIS A 4 -4.74 61.37 70.48
C HIS A 4 -4.65 60.01 69.77
N LYS A 5 -4.76 60.09 68.44
CA LYS A 5 -4.22 59.21 67.38
C LYS A 5 -3.07 58.28 67.83
N PHE A 6 -3.13 57.00 67.45
CA PHE A 6 -2.23 56.35 66.47
C PHE A 6 -2.36 54.81 66.55
N SER A 7 -3.04 54.22 65.57
CA SER A 7 -2.60 52.99 64.86
C SER A 7 -3.71 52.45 63.96
N ARG A 8 -4.19 53.31 63.05
CA ARG A 8 -4.57 52.84 61.71
C ARG A 8 -3.27 52.37 61.05
N ARG A 9 -3.06 51.04 60.96
CA ARG A 9 -2.29 50.29 59.94
C ARG A 9 -1.81 48.94 60.49
N LEU A 10 -2.72 48.09 60.96
CA LEU A 10 -2.47 46.64 61.01
C LEU A 10 -3.77 45.80 61.04
N TYR A 11 -4.87 46.36 60.55
CA TYR A 11 -6.18 45.69 60.46
C TYR A 11 -6.68 45.54 59.01
N TRP A 12 -5.78 45.75 58.04
CA TRP A 12 -6.00 45.47 56.62
C TRP A 12 -5.10 44.35 56.09
N ALA A 13 -4.54 43.53 56.99
CA ALA A 13 -3.73 42.35 56.65
C ALA A 13 -4.34 41.02 57.13
N VAL A 14 -5.51 41.04 57.78
CA VAL A 14 -6.16 39.83 58.33
C VAL A 14 -7.50 39.50 57.66
N THR A 15 -8.03 40.39 56.81
CA THR A 15 -9.24 40.15 56.00
C THR A 15 -8.96 40.08 54.48
N GLY A 16 -7.68 39.95 54.11
CA GLY A 16 -7.24 39.65 52.73
C GLY A 16 -6.64 38.25 52.53
N PHE A 17 -6.54 37.44 53.61
CA PHE A 17 -5.95 36.09 53.56
C PHE A 17 -7.00 34.97 53.72
N LEU A 18 -8.28 35.31 53.88
CA LEU A 18 -9.38 34.33 54.01
C LEU A 18 -10.40 34.41 52.87
N LEU A 19 -10.09 35.12 51.78
CA LEU A 19 -10.87 35.11 50.53
C LEU A 19 -10.05 34.71 49.30
N SER A 20 -8.87 34.12 49.50
CA SER A 20 -8.01 33.53 48.46
C SER A 20 -7.74 32.04 48.67
N ILE A 21 -8.35 31.41 49.67
CA ILE A 21 -8.27 29.97 49.97
C ILE A 21 -9.66 29.30 49.87
N PHE A 22 -10.52 29.82 48.99
CA PHE A 22 -11.81 29.18 48.65
C PHE A 22 -12.07 29.09 47.12
N LEU A 23 -11.04 29.35 46.30
CA LEU A 23 -11.11 29.20 44.83
C LEU A 23 -9.97 28.37 44.20
N PHE A 24 -9.02 27.86 44.98
CA PHE A 24 -8.04 26.86 44.53
C PHE A 24 -7.71 25.94 45.71
N GLY A 25 -8.22 24.71 45.69
CA GLY A 25 -7.95 23.73 46.76
C GLY A 25 -9.10 22.79 47.07
N LEU A 26 -9.74 22.24 46.04
CA LEU A 26 -10.45 20.96 46.19
C LEU A 26 -9.46 19.88 45.73
N PRO A 27 -9.01 18.98 46.62
CA PRO A 27 -8.34 17.78 46.17
C PRO A 27 -9.40 16.97 45.44
N LEU A 28 -9.31 16.91 44.10
CA LEU A 28 -9.86 15.79 43.37
C LEU A 28 -9.13 14.57 43.94
N THR A 29 -9.80 13.85 44.83
CA THR A 29 -9.46 12.47 45.14
C THR A 29 -9.65 11.71 43.85
N ILE A 30 -8.56 11.60 43.10
CA ILE A 30 -8.37 10.63 42.04
C ILE A 30 -8.41 9.30 42.79
N ASP A 31 -9.61 8.72 42.89
CA ASP A 31 -9.75 7.33 43.28
C ASP A 31 -8.85 6.54 42.33
N GLY A 32 -7.88 5.87 42.94
CA GLY A 32 -6.85 5.13 42.25
C GLY A 32 -7.50 4.12 41.32
N PHE A 33 -7.44 4.41 40.02
CA PHE A 33 -7.22 3.37 39.04
C PHE A 33 -5.88 2.73 39.39
N THR A 34 -5.92 1.77 40.31
CA THR A 34 -5.03 0.62 40.22
C THR A 34 -5.21 0.13 38.80
N GLY A 35 -4.18 0.34 37.98
CA GLY A 35 -4.16 -0.13 36.62
C GLY A 35 -4.45 -1.62 36.65
N LEU A 36 -5.67 -1.99 36.25
CA LEU A 36 -5.86 -3.23 35.54
C LEU A 36 -4.94 -3.07 34.34
N LYS A 37 -3.74 -3.65 34.45
CA LYS A 37 -2.92 -3.97 33.28
C LYS A 37 -3.90 -4.55 32.29
N ALA A 38 -4.08 -3.89 31.15
CA ALA A 38 -4.80 -4.45 30.04
C ALA A 38 -4.19 -5.84 29.84
N VAL A 39 -4.97 -6.87 30.15
CA VAL A 39 -4.57 -8.24 29.87
C VAL A 39 -4.60 -8.27 28.36
N ALA A 40 -3.43 -8.15 27.74
CA ALA A 40 -3.24 -8.44 26.33
C ALA A 40 -3.98 -9.76 26.07
N SER A 41 -4.85 -9.76 25.06
CA SER A 41 -5.57 -10.96 24.64
C SER A 41 -4.58 -12.13 24.59
N THR A 42 -4.77 -13.10 25.49
CA THR A 42 -3.89 -14.27 25.63
C THR A 42 -4.22 -15.35 24.61
N GLN A 43 -5.14 -15.08 23.70
CA GLN A 43 -5.43 -15.99 22.61
C GLN A 43 -4.33 -15.77 21.54
N PRO A 44 -3.49 -16.80 21.25
CA PRO A 44 -2.48 -16.65 20.23
C PRO A 44 -3.18 -16.25 18.92
N PRO A 45 -2.72 -15.18 18.24
CA PRO A 45 -3.31 -14.79 16.97
C PRO A 45 -3.28 -15.99 16.04
N SER A 46 -4.38 -16.23 15.33
CA SER A 46 -4.36 -17.22 14.25
C SER A 46 -3.24 -16.83 13.29
N PRO A 47 -2.38 -17.78 12.88
CA PRO A 47 -1.21 -17.46 12.08
C PRO A 47 -1.65 -16.78 10.78
N ILE A 48 -0.98 -15.67 10.43
CA ILE A 48 -1.22 -15.00 9.15
C ILE A 48 -0.91 -15.98 8.02
N PRO A 49 -1.83 -16.22 7.08
CA PRO A 49 -1.58 -17.10 5.95
C PRO A 49 -0.40 -16.61 5.12
N THR A 50 0.53 -17.51 4.82
CA THR A 50 1.69 -17.21 3.99
C THR A 50 1.83 -18.21 2.84
N THR A 51 2.44 -17.76 1.76
CA THR A 51 2.93 -18.56 0.64
C THR A 51 4.45 -18.42 0.56
N THR A 52 5.13 -19.33 -0.14
CA THR A 52 6.58 -19.28 -0.30
C THR A 52 6.95 -18.70 -1.67
N TRP A 53 7.74 -17.64 -1.67
CA TRP A 53 8.32 -17.05 -2.87
C TRP A 53 9.84 -16.93 -2.69
N GLN A 54 10.63 -17.56 -3.57
CA GLN A 54 12.09 -17.61 -3.45
C GLN A 54 12.59 -18.03 -2.03
N ASN A 55 11.98 -19.09 -1.46
CA ASN A 55 12.22 -19.55 -0.09
C ASN A 55 11.94 -18.53 1.02
N THR A 56 11.25 -17.43 0.70
CA THR A 56 10.84 -16.38 1.63
C THR A 56 9.34 -16.46 1.88
N PRO A 57 8.87 -16.43 3.13
CA PRO A 57 7.45 -16.33 3.42
C PRO A 57 6.92 -14.96 2.97
N LEU A 58 5.90 -14.98 2.13
CA LEU A 58 5.10 -13.82 1.76
C LEU A 58 3.67 -14.00 2.26
N PRO A 59 2.94 -12.92 2.61
CA PRO A 59 1.52 -13.04 2.89
C PRO A 59 0.76 -13.66 1.70
N ASP A 60 -0.14 -14.61 1.98
CA ASP A 60 -1.01 -15.19 0.95
C ASP A 60 -2.28 -14.33 0.80
N TRP A 61 -2.24 -13.40 -0.14
CA TRP A 61 -3.34 -12.47 -0.42
C TRP A 61 -4.63 -13.14 -0.91
N ASN A 62 -4.61 -14.44 -1.27
CA ASN A 62 -5.83 -15.20 -1.57
C ASN A 62 -6.53 -15.68 -0.30
N GLN A 63 -5.83 -15.70 0.83
CA GLN A 63 -6.35 -16.18 2.11
C GLN A 63 -6.50 -15.04 3.13
N ILE A 64 -5.91 -13.87 2.90
CA ILE A 64 -6.00 -12.73 3.82
C ILE A 64 -7.23 -11.88 3.47
N THR A 65 -8.07 -11.64 4.48
CA THR A 65 -9.30 -10.84 4.42
C THR A 65 -9.34 -9.87 5.61
N PHE A 66 -10.19 -8.86 5.60
CA PHE A 66 -10.34 -7.99 6.78
C PHE A 66 -10.91 -8.74 7.99
N SER A 67 -11.74 -9.77 7.77
CA SER A 67 -12.34 -10.59 8.82
C SER A 67 -11.31 -11.44 9.58
N ASN A 68 -10.26 -11.90 8.89
CA ASN A 68 -9.22 -12.74 9.49
C ASN A 68 -7.94 -12.00 9.92
N LEU A 69 -7.82 -10.70 9.65
CA LEU A 69 -6.75 -9.89 10.24
C LEU A 69 -6.79 -9.97 11.78
N PRO A 70 -5.64 -9.95 12.46
CA PRO A 70 -5.58 -9.83 13.91
C PRO A 70 -6.26 -8.55 14.39
N ALA A 71 -6.73 -8.58 15.64
CA ALA A 71 -7.27 -7.39 16.27
C ALA A 71 -6.17 -6.35 16.53
N ILE A 72 -6.52 -5.08 16.49
CA ILE A 72 -5.60 -3.98 16.80
C ILE A 72 -5.13 -4.08 18.25
N ALA A 73 -3.83 -3.90 18.51
CA ALA A 73 -3.28 -4.11 19.85
C ALA A 73 -3.40 -2.89 20.76
N GLU A 74 -3.60 -1.69 20.19
CA GLU A 74 -3.69 -0.44 20.93
C GLU A 74 -4.96 0.34 20.58
N SER A 75 -5.53 0.98 21.59
CA SER A 75 -6.67 1.89 21.39
C SER A 75 -6.20 3.22 20.81
N GLY A 76 -7.09 3.90 20.10
CA GLY A 76 -6.79 5.21 19.55
C GLY A 76 -8.04 5.94 19.10
N SER A 77 -7.84 7.16 18.64
CA SER A 77 -8.91 7.98 18.12
C SER A 77 -8.41 8.97 17.09
N LEU A 78 -9.33 9.39 16.24
CA LEU A 78 -9.21 10.51 15.33
C LEU A 78 -10.36 11.47 15.64
N THR A 79 -10.01 12.72 15.88
CA THR A 79 -10.98 13.82 15.97
C THR A 79 -10.64 14.84 14.91
N VAL A 80 -11.61 15.14 14.05
CA VAL A 80 -11.44 16.09 12.96
C VAL A 80 -12.18 17.38 13.27
N PRO A 81 -11.53 18.55 13.16
CA PRO A 81 -12.18 19.84 13.39
C PRO A 81 -13.40 20.06 12.49
N ASN A 82 -14.45 20.69 13.03
CA ASN A 82 -15.71 20.90 12.32
C ASN A 82 -15.56 21.68 11.00
N ASP A 83 -14.61 22.61 10.91
CA ASP A 83 -14.31 23.34 9.68
C ASP A 83 -13.77 22.42 8.57
N VAL A 84 -13.00 21.40 8.93
CA VAL A 84 -12.52 20.36 8.01
C VAL A 84 -13.66 19.42 7.64
N VAL A 85 -14.46 18.97 8.61
CA VAL A 85 -15.68 18.16 8.36
C VAL A 85 -16.61 18.86 7.37
N ASN A 86 -16.82 20.17 7.53
CA ASN A 86 -17.65 20.96 6.62
C ASN A 86 -17.09 21.05 5.19
N GLN A 87 -15.76 21.10 5.02
CA GLN A 87 -15.13 21.12 3.69
C GLN A 87 -15.21 19.75 3.00
N LEU A 88 -15.12 18.67 3.76
CA LEU A 88 -15.26 17.30 3.27
C LEU A 88 -16.71 16.92 3.02
N GLY A 89 -17.65 17.55 3.72
CA GLY A 89 -19.06 17.18 3.71
C GLY A 89 -19.33 15.79 4.29
N TYR A 90 -18.43 15.28 5.16
CA TYR A 90 -18.65 14.10 6.00
C TYR A 90 -17.67 14.14 7.19
N ASP A 91 -18.01 13.44 8.29
CA ASP A 91 -17.17 13.36 9.49
C ASP A 91 -16.44 12.01 9.57
N PRO A 92 -15.12 11.97 9.37
CA PRO A 92 -14.32 10.76 9.50
C PRO A 92 -13.84 10.49 10.94
N SER A 93 -14.22 11.33 11.91
CA SER A 93 -13.84 11.15 13.31
C SER A 93 -14.31 9.79 13.83
N ARG A 94 -13.44 9.10 14.57
CA ARG A 94 -13.70 7.75 15.06
C ARG A 94 -12.80 7.40 16.23
N ASN A 95 -13.18 6.36 16.95
CA ASN A 95 -12.36 5.74 17.97
C ASN A 95 -12.29 4.24 17.72
N TRP A 96 -11.24 3.62 18.23
CA TRP A 96 -11.09 2.17 18.25
C TRP A 96 -10.50 1.74 19.57
N SER A 97 -10.82 0.52 19.97
CA SER A 97 -10.31 -0.09 21.19
C SER A 97 -9.36 -1.23 20.87
N ALA A 98 -8.32 -1.39 21.68
CA ALA A 98 -7.50 -2.60 21.66
C ALA A 98 -8.39 -3.85 21.71
N GLY A 99 -8.12 -4.83 20.85
CA GLY A 99 -8.92 -6.04 20.68
C GLY A 99 -10.04 -5.93 19.62
N GLN A 100 -10.29 -4.75 19.05
CA GLN A 100 -11.26 -4.57 17.96
C GLN A 100 -10.69 -5.04 16.61
N LYS A 101 -11.54 -5.58 15.72
CA LYS A 101 -11.11 -6.02 14.39
C LYS A 101 -11.01 -4.84 13.43
N PRO A 102 -10.05 -4.87 12.47
CA PRO A 102 -9.90 -3.79 11.49
C PRO A 102 -11.18 -3.48 10.71
N ALA A 103 -11.97 -4.51 10.36
CA ALA A 103 -13.22 -4.34 9.64
C ALA A 103 -14.25 -3.44 10.37
N ASP A 104 -14.18 -3.40 11.71
CA ASP A 104 -15.18 -2.73 12.57
C ASP A 104 -14.92 -1.23 12.76
N PHE A 105 -13.73 -0.74 12.38
CA PHE A 105 -13.35 0.67 12.58
C PHE A 105 -12.66 1.31 11.38
N LEU A 106 -12.15 0.52 10.44
CA LEU A 106 -11.67 1.05 9.18
C LEU A 106 -12.85 1.30 8.26
N MET A 107 -12.88 2.51 7.73
CA MET A 107 -13.93 3.01 6.86
C MET A 107 -13.57 2.77 5.40
N LEU A 108 -14.57 2.67 4.52
CA LEU A 108 -14.33 2.52 3.08
C LEU A 108 -13.46 3.64 2.51
N GLY A 109 -13.68 4.88 2.99
CA GLY A 109 -12.92 6.06 2.56
C GLY A 109 -11.43 5.97 2.88
N ASP A 110 -11.03 5.16 3.86
CA ASP A 110 -9.62 4.95 4.21
C ASP A 110 -8.84 4.32 3.06
N PHE A 111 -9.55 3.56 2.21
CA PHE A 111 -8.98 2.79 1.12
C PHE A 111 -9.34 3.33 -0.26
N GLN A 112 -9.81 4.57 -0.36
CA GLN A 112 -10.27 5.13 -1.64
C GLN A 112 -9.16 5.15 -2.72
N ASP A 113 -7.90 5.23 -2.30
CA ASP A 113 -6.73 5.29 -3.17
C ASP A 113 -5.98 3.94 -3.20
N GLY A 114 -5.75 3.33 -2.03
CA GLY A 114 -4.92 2.13 -1.90
C GLY A 114 -5.55 0.86 -2.45
N PHE A 115 -6.78 0.52 -2.03
CA PHE A 115 -7.50 -0.67 -2.51
C PHE A 115 -8.68 -0.35 -3.44
N LYS A 116 -9.12 0.91 -3.47
CA LYS A 116 -10.28 1.41 -4.21
C LYS A 116 -11.57 0.63 -3.90
N LEU A 117 -11.84 0.36 -2.62
CA LEU A 117 -12.98 -0.46 -2.19
C LEU A 117 -14.35 0.07 -2.67
N GLN A 118 -14.45 1.36 -2.96
CA GLN A 118 -15.63 2.00 -3.53
C GLN A 118 -16.00 1.54 -4.93
N ASP A 119 -15.05 0.96 -5.68
CA ASP A 119 -15.30 0.51 -7.05
C ASP A 119 -16.08 -0.82 -7.06
N PHE A 120 -16.11 -1.54 -5.93
CA PHE A 120 -16.95 -2.72 -5.76
C PHE A 120 -18.45 -2.40 -5.84
N SER A 121 -19.21 -3.38 -6.32
CA SER A 121 -20.65 -3.53 -6.13
C SER A 121 -20.94 -4.78 -5.29
N LEU A 122 -22.16 -4.92 -4.76
CA LEU A 122 -22.56 -6.11 -3.99
C LEU A 122 -22.44 -7.40 -4.83
N SER A 123 -22.73 -7.33 -6.13
CA SER A 123 -22.57 -8.45 -7.06
C SER A 123 -21.12 -8.92 -7.16
N THR A 124 -20.19 -7.99 -7.33
CA THR A 124 -18.74 -8.30 -7.37
C THR A 124 -18.21 -8.79 -6.03
N ILE A 125 -18.71 -8.26 -4.90
CA ILE A 125 -18.36 -8.74 -3.55
C ILE A 125 -18.86 -10.18 -3.36
N ASN A 126 -20.08 -10.48 -3.81
CA ASN A 126 -20.63 -11.84 -3.72
C ASN A 126 -19.82 -12.84 -4.55
N HIS A 127 -19.31 -12.42 -5.71
CA HIS A 127 -18.42 -13.27 -6.52
C HIS A 127 -17.04 -13.46 -5.91
N ALA A 128 -16.48 -12.44 -5.25
CA ALA A 128 -15.12 -12.46 -4.71
C ALA A 128 -15.05 -13.06 -3.29
N SER A 129 -16.12 -12.98 -2.50
CA SER A 129 -16.19 -13.52 -1.14
C SER A 129 -16.72 -14.95 -1.12
N SER A 130 -16.37 -15.70 -0.08
CA SER A 130 -16.88 -17.07 0.13
C SER A 130 -18.23 -17.11 0.88
N THR A 131 -18.91 -15.97 1.04
CA THR A 131 -20.07 -15.81 1.93
C THR A 131 -21.38 -16.29 1.33
N GLY A 132 -21.52 -16.24 0.00
CA GLY A 132 -22.77 -16.59 -0.69
C GLY A 132 -23.92 -15.62 -0.35
N LEU A 133 -23.66 -14.31 -0.45
CA LEU A 133 -24.63 -13.24 -0.22
C LEU A 133 -25.92 -13.48 -1.01
N ASN A 134 -27.07 -13.45 -0.30
CA ASN A 134 -28.39 -13.62 -0.89
C ASN A 134 -29.20 -12.32 -0.78
N LEU A 135 -29.31 -11.61 -1.90
CA LEU A 135 -29.98 -10.32 -1.99
C LEU A 135 -31.46 -10.34 -1.59
N ASN A 136 -32.13 -11.51 -1.60
CA ASN A 136 -33.54 -11.66 -1.20
C ASN A 136 -33.71 -12.03 0.28
N ARG A 137 -32.63 -12.01 1.06
CA ARG A 137 -32.63 -12.37 2.49
C ARG A 137 -31.78 -11.44 3.34
N THR A 138 -30.82 -10.76 2.72
CA THR A 138 -30.04 -9.70 3.34
C THR A 138 -30.84 -8.41 3.33
N SER A 139 -30.94 -7.77 4.48
CA SER A 139 -31.72 -6.54 4.64
C SER A 139 -31.01 -5.31 4.06
N LEU A 140 -31.77 -4.25 3.71
CA LEU A 140 -31.21 -2.93 3.36
C LEU A 140 -30.43 -2.32 4.53
N GLN A 141 -30.77 -2.65 5.78
CA GLN A 141 -30.06 -2.18 6.96
C GLN A 141 -28.60 -2.69 6.99
N GLU A 142 -28.36 -3.90 6.51
CA GLU A 142 -27.02 -4.50 6.47
C GLU A 142 -26.11 -3.83 5.44
N PHE A 143 -26.66 -3.13 4.44
CA PHE A 143 -25.88 -2.32 3.50
C PHE A 143 -25.77 -0.89 4.01
N GLY A 144 -24.76 -0.64 4.86
CA GLY A 144 -24.64 0.56 5.70
C GLY A 144 -24.75 1.90 4.96
N VAL A 145 -24.43 1.95 3.67
CA VAL A 145 -24.62 3.16 2.85
C VAL A 145 -26.08 3.62 2.81
N MET A 146 -27.05 2.71 2.96
CA MET A 146 -28.48 3.01 2.88
C MET A 146 -28.95 3.98 3.97
N ALA A 147 -28.29 3.99 5.13
CA ALA A 147 -28.61 4.92 6.21
C ALA A 147 -28.37 6.40 5.84
N TYR A 148 -27.54 6.65 4.82
CA TYR A 148 -27.13 7.98 4.39
C TYR A 148 -27.77 8.43 3.08
N GLN A 149 -28.63 7.61 2.48
CA GLN A 149 -29.27 7.95 1.22
C GLN A 149 -30.55 8.77 1.44
N THR A 150 -30.71 9.79 0.61
CA THR A 150 -32.00 10.40 0.28
C THR A 150 -32.56 9.82 -1.02
N LEU A 151 -33.86 10.02 -1.28
CA LEU A 151 -34.49 9.65 -2.55
C LEU A 151 -33.72 10.20 -3.77
N GLY A 152 -33.32 11.47 -3.72
CA GLY A 152 -32.56 12.12 -4.77
C GLY A 152 -31.17 11.52 -4.95
N SER A 153 -30.45 11.27 -3.86
CA SER A 153 -29.12 10.64 -3.92
C SER A 153 -29.16 9.20 -4.43
N LEU A 154 -30.19 8.43 -4.05
CA LEU A 154 -30.36 7.06 -4.52
C LEU A 154 -30.65 7.01 -6.02
N VAL A 155 -31.53 7.88 -6.53
CA VAL A 155 -31.81 8.00 -7.97
C VAL A 155 -30.57 8.48 -8.73
N LYS A 156 -29.75 9.34 -8.13
CA LYS A 156 -28.47 9.76 -8.71
C LYS A 156 -27.48 8.60 -8.79
N ALA A 157 -27.40 7.76 -7.74
CA ALA A 157 -26.54 6.59 -7.70
C ALA A 157 -27.01 5.49 -8.68
N ILE A 158 -28.33 5.32 -8.83
CA ILE A 158 -28.97 4.32 -9.69
C ILE A 158 -29.93 5.01 -10.68
N PRO A 159 -29.41 5.59 -11.79
CA PRO A 159 -30.21 6.42 -12.70
C PRO A 159 -31.43 5.73 -13.31
N THR A 160 -31.38 4.41 -13.46
CA THR A 160 -32.49 3.61 -14.01
C THR A 160 -33.75 3.67 -13.15
N LEU A 161 -33.64 3.94 -11.84
CA LEU A 161 -34.79 4.12 -10.95
C LEU A 161 -35.70 5.27 -11.41
N SER A 162 -35.14 6.30 -12.06
CA SER A 162 -35.93 7.44 -12.54
C SER A 162 -37.03 7.06 -13.54
N HIS A 163 -36.86 5.93 -14.24
CA HIS A 163 -37.80 5.43 -15.24
C HIS A 163 -38.84 4.46 -14.68
N LEU A 164 -38.66 4.00 -13.44
CA LEU A 164 -39.57 3.05 -12.81
C LEU A 164 -40.77 3.77 -12.19
N PRO A 165 -41.99 3.19 -12.29
CA PRO A 165 -43.12 3.56 -11.46
C PRO A 165 -42.77 3.47 -9.98
N ILE A 166 -43.34 4.35 -9.15
CA ILE A 166 -43.10 4.37 -7.70
C ILE A 166 -43.49 3.04 -7.06
N GLU A 167 -44.59 2.42 -7.49
CA GLU A 167 -45.06 1.14 -6.96
C GLU A 167 -44.14 -0.05 -7.22
N GLU A 168 -43.25 0.04 -8.21
CA GLU A 168 -42.29 -1.03 -8.51
C GLU A 168 -41.09 -1.04 -7.54
N VAL A 169 -40.90 0.04 -6.77
CA VAL A 169 -39.80 0.16 -5.79
C VAL A 169 -40.41 0.39 -4.41
N LYS A 170 -40.79 -0.71 -3.75
CA LYS A 170 -41.52 -0.68 -2.47
C LYS A 170 -40.89 0.22 -1.39
N PRO A 171 -39.57 0.23 -1.16
CA PRO A 171 -38.97 1.16 -0.20
C PRO A 171 -39.24 2.64 -0.53
N ILE A 172 -39.26 3.02 -1.82
CA ILE A 172 -39.54 4.40 -2.23
C ILE A 172 -41.02 4.74 -2.02
N LEU A 173 -41.94 3.82 -2.37
CA LEU A 173 -43.37 3.99 -2.12
C LEU A 173 -43.64 4.21 -0.62
N ASP A 174 -43.10 3.32 0.22
CA ASP A 174 -43.33 3.37 1.67
C ASP A 174 -42.68 4.63 2.29
N LEU A 175 -41.51 5.08 1.79
CA LEU A 175 -40.89 6.36 2.19
C LEU A 175 -41.85 7.53 1.93
N LEU A 176 -42.38 7.63 0.71
CA LEU A 176 -43.29 8.70 0.32
C LEU A 176 -44.60 8.68 1.13
N GLN A 177 -45.20 7.51 1.34
CA GLN A 177 -46.42 7.37 2.12
C GLN A 177 -46.21 7.70 3.61
N SER A 178 -45.03 7.40 4.16
CA SER A 178 -44.73 7.70 5.57
C SER A 178 -44.48 9.18 5.84
N GLN A 179 -43.99 9.94 4.84
CA GLN A 179 -43.57 11.33 5.01
C GLN A 179 -44.57 12.34 4.44
N LEU A 180 -45.49 11.92 3.59
CA LEU A 180 -46.46 12.80 2.93
C LEU A 180 -47.87 12.61 3.50
N THR A 181 -48.59 13.72 3.64
CA THR A 181 -49.99 13.74 4.06
C THR A 181 -50.98 13.61 2.89
N THR A 182 -50.48 13.71 1.66
CA THR A 182 -51.26 13.63 0.42
C THR A 182 -50.90 12.38 -0.36
N ASP A 183 -51.90 11.74 -0.95
CA ASP A 183 -51.70 10.56 -1.80
C ASP A 183 -50.79 10.87 -2.99
N VAL A 184 -49.77 10.04 -3.16
CA VAL A 184 -48.90 10.05 -4.33
C VAL A 184 -49.48 9.09 -5.37
N ASN A 185 -49.49 9.47 -6.65
CA ASN A 185 -49.88 8.57 -7.72
C ASN A 185 -48.83 7.45 -7.87
N PRO A 186 -49.14 6.18 -7.52
CA PRO A 186 -48.16 5.09 -7.52
C PRO A 186 -47.66 4.72 -8.93
N ALA A 187 -48.48 4.97 -9.95
CA ALA A 187 -48.16 4.65 -11.35
C ALA A 187 -47.27 5.71 -12.03
N GLN A 188 -47.06 6.87 -11.40
CA GLN A 188 -46.13 7.87 -11.95
C GLN A 188 -44.69 7.40 -11.75
N THR A 189 -43.79 7.81 -12.65
CA THR A 189 -42.37 7.46 -12.50
C THR A 189 -41.69 8.29 -11.41
N ILE A 190 -40.67 7.72 -10.77
CA ILE A 190 -39.89 8.41 -9.74
C ILE A 190 -39.24 9.69 -10.30
N GLY A 191 -38.76 9.66 -11.55
CA GLY A 191 -38.19 10.83 -12.23
C GLY A 191 -39.21 11.95 -12.46
N GLN A 192 -40.45 11.61 -12.84
CA GLN A 192 -41.52 12.61 -12.97
C GLN A 192 -41.89 13.24 -11.63
N LEU A 193 -41.95 12.45 -10.55
CA LEU A 193 -42.20 12.97 -9.21
C LEU A 193 -41.13 13.99 -8.80
N LEU A 194 -39.85 13.64 -8.95
CA LEU A 194 -38.73 14.52 -8.59
C LEU A 194 -38.65 15.77 -9.46
N ALA A 195 -39.07 15.69 -10.73
CA ALA A 195 -39.18 16.87 -11.59
C ALA A 195 -40.31 17.82 -11.16
N GLN A 196 -41.43 17.29 -10.68
CA GLN A 196 -42.57 18.07 -10.19
C GLN A 196 -42.32 18.67 -8.81
N SER A 197 -41.67 17.92 -7.93
CA SER A 197 -41.34 18.35 -6.57
C SER A 197 -39.91 17.93 -6.20
N PRO A 198 -38.91 18.75 -6.57
CA PRO A 198 -37.50 18.46 -6.28
C PRO A 198 -37.19 18.28 -4.79
N LEU A 199 -37.93 18.95 -3.90
CA LEU A 199 -37.77 18.85 -2.44
C LEU A 199 -38.02 17.44 -1.89
N LEU A 200 -38.77 16.60 -2.62
CA LEU A 200 -38.94 15.19 -2.23
C LEU A 200 -37.66 14.38 -2.40
N GLY A 201 -36.69 14.89 -3.17
CA GLY A 201 -35.36 14.32 -3.28
C GLY A 201 -34.59 14.32 -1.96
N ASP A 202 -34.97 15.17 -1.00
CA ASP A 202 -34.30 15.27 0.31
C ASP A 202 -34.87 14.29 1.35
N LEU A 203 -35.89 13.49 1.00
CA LEU A 203 -36.45 12.48 1.91
C LEU A 203 -35.41 11.38 2.19
N GLU A 204 -35.06 11.22 3.47
CA GLU A 204 -34.03 10.30 3.94
C GLU A 204 -34.58 8.88 4.13
N PHE A 205 -33.84 7.88 3.66
CA PHE A 205 -34.14 6.45 3.91
C PHE A 205 -33.95 6.07 5.39
N SER A 206 -33.20 6.84 6.17
CA SER A 206 -33.07 6.68 7.63
C SER A 206 -34.41 6.75 8.38
N LYS A 207 -35.46 7.31 7.76
CA LYS A 207 -36.82 7.37 8.32
C LYS A 207 -37.62 6.08 8.14
N LEU A 208 -37.11 5.12 7.38
CA LEU A 208 -37.72 3.81 7.19
C LEU A 208 -37.11 2.75 8.12
N PRO A 209 -37.89 1.74 8.52
CA PRO A 209 -37.36 0.52 9.11
C PRO A 209 -36.66 -0.30 8.02
N LEU A 210 -35.38 -0.01 7.75
CA LEU A 210 -34.60 -0.64 6.66
C LEU A 210 -34.46 -2.16 6.80
N ASP A 211 -34.65 -2.70 8.01
CA ASP A 211 -34.68 -4.15 8.29
C ASP A 211 -35.88 -4.88 7.66
N LYS A 212 -36.89 -4.13 7.20
CA LYS A 212 -38.12 -4.68 6.58
C LYS A 212 -38.01 -4.89 5.07
N TYR A 213 -36.89 -4.53 4.47
CA TYR A 213 -36.69 -4.60 3.03
C TYR A 213 -35.40 -5.34 2.75
N ASP A 214 -35.42 -6.23 1.77
CA ASP A 214 -34.22 -6.93 1.32
C ASP A 214 -33.45 -6.08 0.29
N LEU A 215 -32.17 -6.37 0.06
CA LEU A 215 -31.35 -5.69 -0.95
C LEU A 215 -31.99 -5.74 -2.35
N ALA A 216 -32.66 -6.84 -2.70
CA ALA A 216 -33.35 -7.02 -3.98
C ALA A 216 -34.59 -6.12 -4.16
N SER A 217 -35.07 -5.45 -3.10
CA SER A 217 -36.22 -4.54 -3.17
C SER A 217 -35.94 -3.23 -3.91
N ILE A 218 -34.67 -2.92 -4.17
CA ILE A 218 -34.23 -1.78 -4.98
C ILE A 218 -33.55 -2.31 -6.24
N PRO A 219 -34.21 -2.22 -7.42
CA PRO A 219 -33.61 -2.67 -8.67
C PRO A 219 -32.29 -1.96 -8.98
N GLY A 220 -31.25 -2.72 -9.32
CA GLY A 220 -29.92 -2.21 -9.69
C GLY A 220 -28.99 -1.89 -8.52
N LEU A 221 -29.45 -2.04 -7.27
CA LEU A 221 -28.64 -1.82 -6.06
C LEU A 221 -27.39 -2.69 -6.04
N ASP A 222 -27.51 -3.94 -6.47
CA ASP A 222 -26.46 -4.95 -6.42
C ASP A 222 -25.34 -4.74 -7.44
N THR A 223 -25.66 -4.11 -8.57
CA THR A 223 -24.71 -3.82 -9.65
C THR A 223 -24.10 -2.42 -9.57
N THR A 224 -24.62 -1.55 -8.71
CA THR A 224 -24.14 -0.17 -8.56
C THR A 224 -22.88 -0.14 -7.71
N SER A 225 -21.82 0.53 -8.19
CA SER A 225 -20.59 0.69 -7.40
C SER A 225 -20.86 1.49 -6.13
N ILE A 226 -20.29 1.04 -5.01
CA ILE A 226 -20.46 1.64 -3.67
C ILE A 226 -20.10 3.13 -3.68
N GLY A 227 -19.08 3.52 -4.45
CA GLY A 227 -18.65 4.90 -4.61
C GLY A 227 -19.68 5.85 -5.22
N SER A 228 -20.77 5.31 -5.78
CA SER A 228 -21.86 6.11 -6.38
C SER A 228 -22.86 6.61 -5.34
N PHE A 229 -22.94 5.98 -4.16
CA PHE A 229 -23.87 6.34 -3.09
C PHE A 229 -23.36 7.56 -2.31
N SER A 230 -24.25 8.36 -1.74
CA SER A 230 -23.83 9.47 -0.88
C SER A 230 -23.15 8.95 0.38
N ASP A 231 -22.08 9.65 0.80
CA ASP A 231 -21.35 9.42 2.06
C ASP A 231 -20.95 7.95 2.29
N TRP A 232 -20.63 7.23 1.21
CA TRP A 232 -20.09 5.88 1.31
C TRP A 232 -18.77 5.85 2.10
N GLN A 233 -18.02 6.95 2.12
CA GLN A 233 -16.70 7.04 2.73
C GLN A 233 -16.69 6.75 4.24
N ILE A 234 -17.80 7.04 4.94
CA ILE A 234 -17.89 6.88 6.42
C ILE A 234 -18.39 5.51 6.85
N VAL A 235 -18.78 4.66 5.90
CA VAL A 235 -19.27 3.32 6.20
C VAL A 235 -18.08 2.42 6.54
N ASN A 236 -18.20 1.66 7.62
CA ASN A 236 -17.18 0.68 7.99
C ASN A 236 -17.18 -0.51 7.02
N ILE A 237 -16.06 -1.20 6.91
CA ILE A 237 -15.92 -2.36 6.02
C ILE A 237 -16.93 -3.47 6.36
N ASP A 238 -17.15 -3.73 7.65
CA ASP A 238 -18.10 -4.75 8.14
C ASP A 238 -19.58 -4.40 7.87
N GLN A 239 -19.88 -3.12 7.61
CA GLN A 239 -21.21 -2.63 7.23
C GLN A 239 -21.51 -2.77 5.74
N ILE A 240 -20.63 -3.42 4.97
CA ILE A 240 -20.91 -3.84 3.59
C ILE A 240 -20.99 -5.36 3.56
N PRO A 241 -22.15 -5.94 3.22
CA PRO A 241 -22.35 -7.39 3.28
C PRO A 241 -21.31 -8.16 2.46
N GLY A 242 -20.53 -9.00 3.14
CA GLY A 242 -19.51 -9.87 2.57
C GLY A 242 -18.18 -9.20 2.21
N LEU A 243 -18.05 -7.88 2.33
CA LEU A 243 -16.81 -7.17 1.94
C LEU A 243 -15.62 -7.55 2.83
N SER A 244 -15.85 -7.71 4.13
CA SER A 244 -14.80 -8.10 5.08
C SER A 244 -14.20 -9.48 4.80
N ASP A 245 -14.90 -10.31 4.02
CA ASP A 245 -14.50 -11.67 3.64
C ASP A 245 -13.92 -11.76 2.21
N VAL A 246 -13.81 -10.63 1.51
CA VAL A 246 -13.14 -10.59 0.20
C VAL A 246 -11.62 -10.70 0.41
N PRO A 247 -10.94 -11.65 -0.25
CA PRO A 247 -9.48 -11.72 -0.20
C PRO A 247 -8.82 -10.46 -0.77
N PHE A 248 -7.72 -10.02 -0.17
CA PHE A 248 -7.00 -8.81 -0.60
C PHE A 248 -6.50 -8.89 -2.05
N SER A 249 -6.28 -10.10 -2.56
CA SER A 249 -5.95 -10.37 -3.97
C SER A 249 -7.10 -10.06 -4.96
N GLN A 250 -8.33 -9.94 -4.48
CA GLN A 250 -9.54 -9.70 -5.28
C GLN A 250 -10.03 -8.25 -5.19
N PHE A 251 -9.31 -7.37 -4.47
CA PHE A 251 -9.64 -5.94 -4.43
C PHE A 251 -9.43 -5.29 -5.81
N PRO A 252 -10.13 -4.17 -6.12
CA PRO A 252 -9.96 -3.46 -7.39
C PRO A 252 -8.51 -3.05 -7.63
N THR A 253 -7.82 -2.62 -6.57
CA THR A 253 -6.36 -2.58 -6.51
C THR A 253 -5.88 -3.63 -5.50
N PRO A 254 -5.41 -4.81 -5.94
CA PRO A 254 -5.00 -5.85 -5.01
C PRO A 254 -3.71 -5.51 -4.27
N ALA A 255 -3.59 -6.00 -3.03
CA ALA A 255 -2.30 -6.01 -2.32
C ALA A 255 -1.30 -6.87 -3.10
N ASN A 256 -0.13 -6.32 -3.43
CA ASN A 256 0.88 -7.00 -4.23
C ASN A 256 2.29 -6.64 -3.77
N PRO A 257 3.26 -7.56 -3.85
CA PRO A 257 4.67 -7.24 -3.62
C PRO A 257 5.15 -6.08 -4.51
N VAL A 258 5.78 -5.08 -3.89
CA VAL A 258 6.41 -3.96 -4.56
C VAL A 258 7.92 -4.12 -4.43
N GLY A 259 8.57 -4.54 -5.52
CA GLY A 259 9.98 -4.85 -5.54
C GLY A 259 10.30 -6.32 -5.34
N THR A 260 11.60 -6.63 -5.26
CA THR A 260 12.10 -8.02 -5.23
C THR A 260 13.18 -8.24 -4.19
N ASP A 261 13.52 -7.23 -3.38
CA ASP A 261 14.59 -7.38 -2.40
C ASP A 261 14.14 -8.27 -1.24
N VAL A 262 14.97 -9.27 -0.96
CA VAL A 262 14.86 -10.18 0.17
C VAL A 262 16.12 -10.05 1.00
N GLY A 263 15.95 -9.93 2.31
CA GLY A 263 17.01 -10.07 3.29
C GLY A 263 16.86 -11.34 4.10
N THR A 264 17.86 -11.60 4.92
CA THR A 264 17.77 -12.55 6.03
C THR A 264 17.89 -11.77 7.31
N VAL A 265 17.05 -12.03 8.29
CA VAL A 265 17.23 -11.47 9.65
C VAL A 265 18.51 -12.08 10.21
N ASP A 266 19.60 -11.31 10.27
CA ASP A 266 20.88 -11.81 10.75
C ASP A 266 20.88 -11.85 12.28
N ILE A 267 20.68 -10.67 12.89
CA ILE A 267 20.65 -10.48 14.34
C ILE A 267 19.50 -9.55 14.71
N ALA A 268 18.79 -9.90 15.78
CA ALA A 268 17.75 -9.07 16.37
C ALA A 268 18.35 -8.25 17.53
N PHE A 269 18.60 -6.95 17.33
CA PHE A 269 19.18 -6.08 18.35
C PHE A 269 18.13 -5.30 19.13
N GLY A 270 18.25 -5.30 20.47
CA GLY A 270 17.44 -4.47 21.34
C GLY A 270 17.82 -2.98 21.29
N SER A 271 17.22 -2.18 22.17
CA SER A 271 17.39 -0.72 22.19
C SER A 271 18.76 -0.24 22.69
N ALA A 272 19.71 -1.11 23.00
CA ALA A 272 21.05 -0.68 23.41
C ALA A 272 21.86 -0.07 22.25
N GLU A 273 21.48 -0.39 21.01
CA GLU A 273 22.15 0.08 19.80
C GLU A 273 21.85 1.55 19.49
N GLN A 274 22.80 2.22 18.84
CA GLN A 274 22.75 3.66 18.53
C GLN A 274 23.44 3.93 17.17
N GLN A 275 23.27 5.14 16.62
CA GLN A 275 24.01 5.65 15.46
C GLN A 275 24.00 4.70 14.24
N ARG A 276 22.80 4.28 13.83
CA ARG A 276 22.55 3.39 12.70
C ARG A 276 22.22 4.21 11.45
N GLU A 277 23.19 4.34 10.56
CA GLU A 277 23.09 5.16 9.34
C GLU A 277 22.65 4.40 8.09
N ARG A 278 22.77 3.06 8.08
CA ARG A 278 22.50 2.22 6.89
C ARG A 278 21.11 1.61 6.94
N THR A 279 20.11 2.42 7.29
CA THR A 279 18.75 1.92 7.55
C THR A 279 17.99 1.64 6.26
N ILE A 280 16.99 0.76 6.33
CA ILE A 280 15.96 0.57 5.30
C ILE A 280 14.57 1.01 5.78
N SER A 281 14.48 1.74 6.89
CA SER A 281 13.23 2.18 7.47
C SER A 281 13.07 3.69 7.32
N GLY A 282 11.84 4.14 7.14
CA GLY A 282 11.50 5.55 7.09
C GLY A 282 10.04 5.76 6.72
N SER A 283 9.75 6.73 5.87
CA SER A 283 8.41 7.03 5.35
C SER A 283 8.45 7.35 3.85
N ASP A 284 7.28 7.45 3.22
CA ASP A 284 7.16 7.95 1.85
C ASP A 284 7.40 9.47 1.74
N VAL A 285 7.51 10.17 2.86
CA VAL A 285 7.81 11.62 2.94
C VAL A 285 9.31 11.89 3.10
N GLU A 286 9.97 11.16 4.01
CA GLU A 286 11.39 11.35 4.30
C GLU A 286 12.31 10.40 3.52
N GLY A 287 11.73 9.40 2.84
CA GLY A 287 12.45 8.29 2.24
C GLY A 287 12.60 7.12 3.22
N PHE A 288 12.97 5.95 2.70
CA PHE A 288 13.08 4.71 3.48
C PHE A 288 14.51 4.40 3.94
N THR A 289 15.31 5.43 4.22
CA THR A 289 16.69 5.32 4.69
C THR A 289 16.99 6.35 5.79
N VAL A 290 16.03 6.59 6.69
CA VAL A 290 16.18 7.57 7.77
C VAL A 290 17.11 7.00 8.83
N PRO A 291 18.25 7.65 9.15
CA PRO A 291 19.17 7.19 10.19
C PRO A 291 18.52 7.15 11.57
N CYS A 292 18.98 6.25 12.43
CA CYS A 292 18.57 6.19 13.83
C CYS A 292 19.72 6.55 14.77
N GLU A 293 19.50 7.53 15.63
CA GLU A 293 20.55 8.11 16.47
C GLU A 293 20.70 7.39 17.82
N GLN A 294 19.58 7.04 18.46
CA GLN A 294 19.52 6.50 19.83
C GLN A 294 18.41 5.44 19.94
N ASP A 295 18.54 4.55 20.92
CA ASP A 295 17.58 3.49 21.25
C ASP A 295 17.16 2.63 20.05
N CYS A 296 18.10 2.39 19.13
CA CYS A 296 17.88 1.84 17.81
C CYS A 296 17.66 0.32 17.82
N ALA A 297 16.59 -0.15 18.44
CA ALA A 297 16.19 -1.54 18.31
C ALA A 297 15.90 -1.84 16.83
N HIS A 298 16.49 -2.90 16.27
CA HIS A 298 16.41 -3.19 14.85
C HIS A 298 16.66 -4.66 14.50
N ALA A 299 16.19 -5.06 13.33
CA ALA A 299 16.72 -6.25 12.65
C ALA A 299 17.93 -5.83 11.81
N GLU A 300 19.11 -6.40 12.09
CA GLU A 300 20.23 -6.34 11.16
C GLU A 300 20.02 -7.38 10.05
N LEU A 301 20.29 -6.97 8.81
CA LEU A 301 19.96 -7.77 7.64
C LEU A 301 21.23 -8.31 6.96
N ALA A 302 21.21 -9.60 6.67
CA ALA A 302 22.12 -10.25 5.74
C ALA A 302 21.47 -10.40 4.36
N GLY A 303 22.26 -10.73 3.34
CA GLY A 303 21.76 -10.97 1.99
C GLY A 303 22.73 -10.47 0.92
N SER A 304 22.18 -9.94 -0.18
CA SER A 304 22.96 -9.34 -1.26
C SER A 304 23.81 -8.17 -0.77
N ALA A 305 24.80 -7.74 -1.56
CA ALA A 305 25.66 -6.60 -1.22
C ALA A 305 24.85 -5.30 -0.91
N LYS A 306 23.67 -5.18 -1.52
CA LYS A 306 22.72 -4.09 -1.32
C LYS A 306 22.06 -4.09 0.07
N ILE A 307 21.91 -5.27 0.67
CA ILE A 307 21.19 -5.50 1.93
C ILE A 307 22.13 -5.75 3.12
N LEU A 308 23.30 -6.34 2.86
CA LEU A 308 24.25 -6.75 3.90
C LEU A 308 24.62 -5.61 4.88
N GLY A 309 24.36 -5.87 6.16
CA GLY A 309 24.62 -4.96 7.28
C GLY A 309 23.73 -3.72 7.28
N ARG A 310 22.53 -3.80 6.69
CA ARG A 310 21.51 -2.75 6.78
C ARG A 310 20.54 -3.03 7.91
N GLN A 311 20.01 -1.96 8.48
CA GLN A 311 19.14 -2.03 9.66
C GLN A 311 17.70 -1.71 9.30
N TRP A 312 16.75 -2.57 9.65
CA TRP A 312 15.34 -2.19 9.69
C TRP A 312 15.00 -1.80 11.12
N ILE A 313 14.89 -0.49 11.37
CA ILE A 313 14.66 0.08 12.70
C ILE A 313 13.21 -0.21 13.13
N SER A 314 13.03 -0.48 14.42
CA SER A 314 11.72 -0.64 15.04
C SER A 314 10.96 0.69 15.07
N GLY A 315 9.67 0.65 14.71
CA GLY A 315 8.76 1.76 14.86
C GLY A 315 8.54 2.20 16.32
N LYS A 316 8.85 1.35 17.31
CA LYS A 316 8.83 1.76 18.73
C LYS A 316 10.04 2.61 19.12
N SER A 317 11.13 2.49 18.36
CA SER A 317 12.37 3.22 18.61
C SER A 317 12.41 4.56 17.90
N GLN A 318 11.69 4.71 16.78
CA GLN A 318 11.78 5.90 15.96
C GLN A 318 10.46 6.21 15.23
N ASP A 319 9.99 7.43 15.44
CA ASP A 319 9.00 8.08 14.61
C ASP A 319 9.67 8.94 13.52
N VAL A 320 9.03 9.04 12.37
CA VAL A 320 9.45 9.85 11.22
C VAL A 320 8.29 10.72 10.73
N ARG A 321 8.54 11.81 10.00
CA ARG A 321 7.43 12.57 9.42
C ARG A 321 6.71 11.74 8.37
N GLY A 322 5.39 11.87 8.37
CA GLY A 322 4.51 11.18 7.43
C GLY A 322 3.35 12.06 6.99
N GLY A 323 2.52 11.49 6.11
CA GLY A 323 1.33 12.16 5.59
C GLY A 323 1.61 13.25 4.57
N HIS A 324 0.53 13.73 3.96
CA HIS A 324 0.55 14.68 2.85
C HIS A 324 -0.56 15.72 3.04
N GLY A 325 -0.35 16.91 2.50
CA GLY A 325 -1.36 17.99 2.54
C GLY A 325 -1.65 18.47 3.97
N ILE A 326 -2.87 18.92 4.21
CA ILE A 326 -3.33 19.42 5.52
C ILE A 326 -3.38 18.27 6.53
N LEU A 327 -3.71 17.06 6.07
CA LEU A 327 -3.78 15.88 6.94
C LEU A 327 -2.42 15.38 7.43
N ALA A 328 -1.32 15.88 6.87
CA ALA A 328 0.02 15.62 7.39
C ALA A 328 0.22 16.12 8.83
N ALA A 329 -0.68 16.94 9.39
CA ALA A 329 -0.60 17.36 10.79
C ALA A 329 -1.23 16.36 11.79
N VAL A 330 -1.99 15.37 11.31
CA VAL A 330 -2.60 14.34 12.17
C VAL A 330 -1.50 13.53 12.86
N ASN A 331 -1.73 13.11 14.10
CA ASN A 331 -0.73 12.41 14.93
C ASN A 331 0.58 13.20 15.07
N ASN A 332 0.49 14.53 15.20
CA ASN A 332 1.64 15.46 15.21
C ASN A 332 2.52 15.39 13.94
N GLY A 333 1.96 14.84 12.86
CA GLY A 333 2.66 14.61 11.60
C GLY A 333 3.71 13.51 11.63
N LEU A 334 3.60 12.61 12.60
CA LEU A 334 4.52 11.51 12.81
C LEU A 334 3.86 10.17 12.55
N GLU A 335 4.66 9.23 12.09
CA GLU A 335 4.34 7.80 11.98
C GLU A 335 5.55 6.96 12.40
N PRO A 336 5.34 5.73 12.89
CA PRO A 336 6.43 4.82 13.17
C PRO A 336 7.23 4.53 11.90
N THR A 337 8.56 4.49 12.01
CA THR A 337 9.45 4.16 10.90
C THR A 337 9.17 2.74 10.37
N GLY A 338 9.20 2.55 9.05
CA GLY A 338 8.85 1.26 8.46
C GLY A 338 9.03 1.25 6.94
N ARG A 339 8.28 0.38 6.25
CA ARG A 339 8.36 0.19 4.79
C ARG A 339 6.99 -0.06 4.17
N LEU A 340 6.90 0.13 2.85
CA LEU A 340 5.70 -0.15 2.03
C LEU A 340 5.94 -1.31 1.05
N PRO A 341 6.28 -2.53 1.52
CA PRO A 341 6.62 -3.64 0.63
C PRO A 341 5.42 -4.16 -0.17
N PHE A 342 4.18 -3.77 0.17
CA PHE A 342 2.96 -4.30 -0.43
C PHE A 342 2.02 -3.22 -1.00
N GLY A 343 2.58 -2.06 -1.34
CA GLY A 343 1.81 -0.88 -1.74
C GLY A 343 1.55 0.06 -0.56
N ASP A 344 0.73 1.08 -0.80
CA ASP A 344 0.53 2.22 0.09
C ASP A 344 -0.80 2.19 0.86
N ALA A 345 -1.54 1.08 0.78
CA ALA A 345 -2.74 0.87 1.57
C ALA A 345 -2.43 0.71 3.07
N PHE A 346 -1.24 0.21 3.41
CA PHE A 346 -0.75 0.06 4.77
C PHE A 346 0.78 0.02 4.79
N LYS A 347 1.34 0.32 5.96
CA LYS A 347 2.77 0.27 6.25
C LYS A 347 3.13 -0.93 7.08
N VAL A 348 4.21 -1.61 6.72
CA VAL A 348 4.79 -2.71 7.50
C VAL A 348 5.91 -2.14 8.37
N VAL A 349 5.82 -2.40 9.67
CA VAL A 349 6.69 -1.83 10.70
C VAL A 349 7.25 -2.98 11.53
N ILE A 350 8.56 -3.03 11.76
CA ILE A 350 9.10 -3.86 12.85
C ILE A 350 8.64 -3.21 14.15
N TRP A 351 7.92 -3.96 14.98
CA TRP A 351 7.24 -3.41 16.14
C TRP A 351 7.84 -3.92 17.45
N ASP A 352 8.02 -5.23 17.55
CA ASP A 352 8.61 -5.86 18.73
C ASP A 352 9.88 -6.63 18.37
N ILE A 353 10.88 -6.55 19.25
CA ILE A 353 12.17 -7.23 19.08
C ILE A 353 12.53 -7.91 20.41
N SER A 354 12.99 -9.15 20.33
CA SER A 354 13.53 -9.87 21.48
C SER A 354 14.91 -10.43 21.13
N GLU A 355 15.94 -9.68 21.49
CA GLU A 355 17.35 -10.10 21.35
C GLU A 355 17.63 -11.45 22.04
N PRO A 356 17.16 -11.73 23.28
CA PRO A 356 17.39 -13.04 23.91
C PRO A 356 16.75 -14.22 23.18
N LYS A 357 15.71 -13.97 22.38
CA LYS A 357 15.01 -15.00 21.60
C LYS A 357 15.41 -14.99 20.13
N GLY A 358 16.17 -13.99 19.68
CA GLY A 358 16.44 -13.75 18.27
C GLY A 358 15.16 -13.56 17.44
N THR A 359 14.15 -12.85 17.96
CA THR A 359 12.85 -12.67 17.28
C THR A 359 12.54 -11.22 16.93
N VAL A 360 11.85 -11.05 15.81
CA VAL A 360 11.36 -9.78 15.28
C VAL A 360 9.90 -9.94 14.87
N ASP A 361 9.01 -9.17 15.47
CA ASP A 361 7.59 -9.14 15.13
C ASP A 361 7.26 -7.87 14.36
N THR A 362 6.41 -8.00 13.35
CA THR A 362 5.94 -6.88 12.53
C THR A 362 4.49 -6.54 12.83
N ALA A 363 4.12 -5.29 12.54
CA ALA A 363 2.76 -4.80 12.62
C ALA A 363 2.39 -4.00 11.36
N LEU A 364 1.09 -3.98 11.06
CA LEU A 364 0.50 -3.11 10.06
C LEU A 364 0.04 -1.80 10.69
N PHE A 365 0.29 -0.70 9.99
CA PHE A 365 -0.26 0.62 10.26
C PHE A 365 -0.99 1.13 9.03
N PHE A 366 -2.22 1.60 9.22
CA PHE A 366 -3.04 2.17 8.17
C PHE A 366 -3.01 3.70 8.24
N ARG A 367 -3.29 4.32 7.10
CA ARG A 367 -3.58 5.74 6.97
C ARG A 367 -4.92 5.90 6.27
N PHE A 368 -5.40 7.11 6.21
CA PHE A 368 -6.48 7.44 5.29
C PHE A 368 -6.19 8.75 4.59
N CYS A 369 -6.85 8.94 3.46
CA CYS A 369 -6.79 10.16 2.70
C CYS A 369 -8.19 10.73 2.57
N MET A 370 -8.31 12.06 2.57
CA MET A 370 -9.63 12.68 2.44
C MET A 370 -9.69 13.49 1.14
N ARG A 371 -10.43 12.93 0.17
CA ARG A 371 -10.59 13.49 -1.16
C ARG A 371 -12.06 13.41 -1.55
N LYS A 372 -12.69 14.55 -1.88
CA LYS A 372 -14.07 14.61 -2.37
C LYS A 372 -14.19 15.65 -3.49
N GLY A 373 -14.46 15.17 -4.70
CA GLY A 373 -14.61 16.03 -5.88
C GLY A 373 -13.33 16.83 -6.16
N PHE A 374 -13.38 18.15 -6.01
CA PHE A 374 -12.23 19.04 -6.22
C PHE A 374 -11.44 19.35 -4.93
N VAL A 375 -11.89 18.85 -3.78
CA VAL A 375 -11.23 19.04 -2.48
C VAL A 375 -10.30 17.84 -2.23
N ASP A 376 -9.01 18.11 -2.09
CA ASP A 376 -7.99 17.13 -1.68
C ASP A 376 -7.25 17.68 -0.44
N LEU A 377 -7.47 17.07 0.72
CA LEU A 377 -6.80 17.45 1.97
C LEU A 377 -5.49 16.67 2.19
N GLY A 378 -5.16 15.74 1.30
CA GLY A 378 -4.02 14.86 1.38
C GLY A 378 -4.32 13.60 2.20
N CYS A 379 -3.30 13.10 2.90
CA CYS A 379 -3.33 11.85 3.65
C CYS A 379 -2.73 12.05 5.05
N THR A 380 -3.22 11.31 6.03
CA THR A 380 -2.56 11.25 7.34
C THR A 380 -1.23 10.51 7.24
N PRO A 381 -0.36 10.63 8.25
CA PRO A 381 0.65 9.60 8.51
C PRO A 381 0.01 8.21 8.69
N TYR A 382 0.79 7.14 8.61
CA TYR A 382 0.37 5.78 8.96
C TYR A 382 0.35 5.60 10.49
N PHE A 383 -0.77 5.94 11.12
CA PHE A 383 -0.90 5.95 12.59
C PHE A 383 -1.98 4.99 13.13
N ILE A 384 -2.79 4.39 12.27
CA ILE A 384 -3.86 3.48 12.69
C ILE A 384 -3.28 2.07 12.80
N GLY A 385 -2.83 1.72 13.99
CA GLY A 385 -2.20 0.45 14.34
C GLY A 385 -1.80 0.46 15.81
N PRO A 386 -0.96 -0.48 16.26
CA PRO A 386 -0.40 -1.62 15.53
C PRO A 386 -1.41 -2.77 15.39
N ILE A 387 -1.57 -3.31 14.19
CA ILE A 387 -2.24 -4.60 13.96
C ILE A 387 -1.15 -5.67 13.83
N PRO A 388 -1.09 -6.68 14.73
CA PRO A 388 -0.08 -7.73 14.66
C PRO A 388 -0.05 -8.40 13.28
N TRP A 389 1.16 -8.70 12.78
CA TRP A 389 1.35 -9.23 11.43
C TRP A 389 2.21 -10.51 11.40
N LEU A 390 3.40 -10.46 10.82
CA LEU A 390 4.31 -11.60 10.68
C LEU A 390 5.42 -11.55 11.73
N SER A 391 5.83 -12.72 12.19
CA SER A 391 6.96 -12.93 13.10
C SER A 391 8.10 -13.63 12.37
N TYR A 392 9.32 -13.21 12.68
CA TYR A 392 10.56 -13.75 12.11
C TYR A 392 11.53 -14.09 13.23
N HIS A 393 12.36 -15.10 13.00
CA HIS A 393 13.51 -15.43 13.81
C HIS A 393 14.78 -15.08 13.05
N GLU A 394 15.90 -14.97 13.77
CA GLU A 394 17.22 -14.96 13.15
C GLU A 394 17.36 -16.14 12.19
N LYS A 395 17.96 -15.86 11.03
CA LYS A 395 18.13 -16.70 9.84
C LYS A 395 16.88 -16.89 8.98
N ASP A 396 15.72 -16.35 9.39
CA ASP A 396 14.56 -16.33 8.51
C ASP A 396 14.75 -15.33 7.38
N ALA A 397 14.28 -15.69 6.19
CA ALA A 397 14.18 -14.77 5.08
C ALA A 397 13.01 -13.79 5.32
N ILE A 398 13.23 -12.52 5.01
CA ILE A 398 12.26 -11.44 5.15
C ILE A 398 12.17 -10.65 3.85
N PHE A 399 10.96 -10.45 3.36
CA PHE A 399 10.71 -9.65 2.17
C PHE A 399 10.76 -8.16 2.49
N LEU A 400 11.56 -7.42 1.75
CA LEU A 400 11.86 -6.01 2.02
C LEU A 400 11.21 -5.07 0.99
N GLY A 401 10.69 -5.61 -0.11
CA GLY A 401 10.17 -4.82 -1.22
C GLY A 401 11.27 -4.14 -2.03
N ASN A 402 11.10 -2.85 -2.35
CA ASN A 402 12.11 -2.04 -3.05
C ASN A 402 13.04 -1.33 -2.07
N VAL A 403 14.24 -1.84 -1.89
CA VAL A 403 15.28 -1.20 -1.09
C VAL A 403 16.10 -0.28 -2.00
N ASP A 404 16.37 0.96 -1.60
CA ASP A 404 17.24 1.85 -2.40
C ASP A 404 18.70 1.45 -2.25
N ALA A 405 19.51 1.58 -3.31
CA ALA A 405 20.95 1.43 -3.18
C ALA A 405 21.53 2.63 -2.39
N ILE A 406 22.13 2.39 -1.22
CA ILE A 406 22.92 3.43 -0.55
C ILE A 406 24.29 3.51 -1.24
N ALA A 407 24.77 4.72 -1.54
CA ALA A 407 26.16 4.93 -1.95
C ALA A 407 27.12 4.32 -0.92
N PRO A 408 28.24 3.69 -1.33
CA PRO A 408 29.16 3.07 -0.38
C PRO A 408 29.72 4.12 0.58
N SER A 409 29.26 4.12 1.82
CA SER A 409 29.89 4.88 2.90
C SER A 409 31.06 4.06 3.44
N THR A 410 32.20 4.72 3.63
CA THR A 410 33.46 4.10 4.10
C THR A 410 33.47 3.78 5.60
N ASN A 411 32.35 3.91 6.29
CA ASN A 411 32.25 3.67 7.73
C ASN A 411 31.43 2.41 7.99
N LEU A 412 32.14 1.30 8.20
CA LEU A 412 31.58 0.13 8.86
C LEU A 412 31.22 0.53 10.30
N SER A 413 29.92 0.67 10.60
CA SER A 413 29.46 0.84 11.98
C SER A 413 29.84 -0.40 12.78
N GLN A 414 30.68 -0.22 13.80
CA GLN A 414 31.03 -1.28 14.74
C GLN A 414 29.80 -1.64 15.59
N SER A 415 29.50 -2.93 15.74
CA SER A 415 28.59 -3.39 16.78
C SER A 415 29.29 -3.26 18.14
N THR A 416 28.53 -2.92 19.18
CA THR A 416 29.07 -2.88 20.54
C THR A 416 29.06 -4.30 21.10
N GLN A 417 30.20 -4.81 21.56
CA GLN A 417 30.25 -6.11 22.23
C GLN A 417 29.52 -6.05 23.57
N THR A 418 28.44 -6.82 23.71
CA THR A 418 27.78 -7.04 25.01
C THR A 418 28.66 -7.92 25.89
N SER A 419 29.03 -7.38 27.05
CA SER A 419 29.76 -8.09 28.09
C SER A 419 28.80 -9.02 28.85
N ALA A 420 28.71 -10.28 28.42
CA ALA A 420 28.13 -11.33 29.24
C ALA A 420 29.23 -11.99 30.06
N SER A 421 29.37 -11.55 31.32
CA SER A 421 30.14 -12.27 32.33
C SER A 421 29.54 -13.66 32.54
N ALA A 422 30.26 -14.71 32.16
CA ALA A 422 30.03 -16.07 32.65
C ALA A 422 31.38 -16.73 32.94
N GLU A 423 31.56 -17.08 34.21
CA GLU A 423 32.73 -17.75 34.76
C GLU A 423 32.98 -19.11 34.10
N GLY A 424 34.24 -19.35 33.73
CA GLY A 424 34.95 -20.63 33.82
C GLY A 424 34.44 -21.87 33.08
N VAL A 425 35.28 -22.38 32.15
CA VAL A 425 35.85 -23.76 32.08
C VAL A 425 36.36 -24.03 30.64
N PRO A 426 37.49 -24.77 30.45
CA PRO A 426 38.47 -24.46 29.42
C PRO A 426 38.40 -25.26 28.11
N ASN A 427 39.06 -24.68 27.11
CA ASN A 427 39.48 -25.19 25.80
C ASN A 427 39.56 -26.72 25.61
N ALA A 428 38.96 -27.20 24.52
CA ALA A 428 39.50 -28.30 23.73
C ALA A 428 39.26 -28.05 22.23
N ILE A 429 40.35 -27.93 21.50
CA ILE A 429 40.43 -27.84 20.04
C ILE A 429 40.16 -29.24 19.46
N ASN A 430 39.30 -29.36 18.46
CA ASN A 430 39.49 -30.36 17.40
C ASN A 430 38.78 -29.97 16.09
N PRO A 431 39.48 -29.99 14.93
CA PRO A 431 38.94 -29.62 13.63
C PRO A 431 38.42 -30.85 12.88
N HIS A 432 37.14 -30.91 12.55
CA HIS A 432 36.63 -31.68 11.40
C HIS A 432 35.13 -31.45 11.20
N LEU A 433 34.75 -30.79 10.11
CA LEU A 433 33.48 -31.07 9.42
C LEU A 433 33.70 -31.07 7.90
N PRO A 434 33.17 -32.05 7.17
CA PRO A 434 33.33 -32.19 5.73
C PRO A 434 32.41 -31.23 4.94
N SER A 435 32.93 -30.75 3.82
CA SER A 435 32.20 -30.03 2.78
C SER A 435 31.11 -30.92 2.18
N ALA A 436 29.86 -30.45 2.19
CA ALA A 436 28.75 -31.05 1.48
C ALA A 436 28.25 -30.08 0.41
N ASN A 437 28.74 -30.29 -0.83
CA ASN A 437 28.12 -29.79 -2.04
C ASN A 437 26.77 -30.49 -2.23
N SER A 438 25.69 -29.71 -2.33
CA SER A 438 24.43 -30.17 -2.91
C SER A 438 23.78 -29.03 -3.69
N SER A 439 24.16 -28.89 -4.96
CA SER A 439 23.44 -28.08 -5.95
C SER A 439 22.13 -28.78 -6.33
N LYS A 440 21.00 -28.23 -5.89
CA LYS A 440 19.70 -28.50 -6.53
C LYS A 440 19.61 -27.62 -7.79
N PRO A 441 19.14 -28.13 -8.94
CA PRO A 441 19.03 -27.34 -10.16
C PRO A 441 17.92 -26.29 -10.00
N GLY A 442 18.28 -25.01 -10.20
CA GLY A 442 17.37 -23.87 -10.12
C GLY A 442 16.32 -23.81 -11.23
N ASN A 443 15.26 -23.03 -11.01
CA ASN A 443 14.14 -22.88 -11.93
C ASN A 443 14.41 -21.73 -12.91
N CYS A 444 15.23 -22.00 -13.92
CA CYS A 444 15.78 -20.98 -14.82
C CYS A 444 14.87 -20.53 -15.96
N GLY A 445 13.64 -21.04 -16.03
CA GLY A 445 12.75 -20.82 -17.17
C GLY A 445 13.36 -21.29 -18.51
N PRO A 446 12.78 -20.90 -19.65
CA PRO A 446 13.35 -21.20 -20.95
C PRO A 446 14.70 -20.49 -21.15
N THR A 447 15.66 -21.21 -21.73
CA THR A 447 16.96 -20.66 -22.13
C THR A 447 17.04 -20.52 -23.65
N HIS A 448 17.73 -19.48 -24.11
CA HIS A 448 17.99 -19.21 -25.52
C HIS A 448 19.45 -18.77 -25.68
N GLN A 449 20.22 -19.40 -26.57
CA GLN A 449 21.67 -19.16 -26.70
C GLN A 449 22.45 -19.27 -25.35
N GLY A 450 22.00 -20.14 -24.45
CA GLY A 450 22.59 -20.29 -23.11
C GLY A 450 22.23 -19.18 -22.12
N VAL A 451 21.32 -18.29 -22.47
CA VAL A 451 20.82 -17.19 -21.62
C VAL A 451 19.41 -17.52 -21.13
N SER A 452 19.15 -17.40 -19.82
CA SER A 452 17.80 -17.51 -19.25
C SER A 452 16.98 -16.28 -19.62
N LEU A 453 15.92 -16.46 -20.40
CA LEU A 453 15.07 -15.34 -20.82
C LEU A 453 14.37 -14.67 -19.63
N GLY A 454 14.01 -15.45 -18.60
CA GLY A 454 13.44 -14.92 -17.36
C GLY A 454 14.43 -14.05 -16.57
N ALA A 455 15.69 -14.49 -16.45
CA ALA A 455 16.73 -13.69 -15.80
C ALA A 455 17.07 -12.43 -16.61
N TYR A 456 17.07 -12.54 -17.93
CA TYR A 456 17.32 -11.41 -18.84
C TYR A 456 16.18 -10.38 -18.82
N ALA A 457 14.92 -10.83 -18.79
CA ALA A 457 13.75 -9.97 -18.63
C ALA A 457 13.79 -9.18 -17.32
N SER A 458 14.15 -9.82 -16.22
CA SER A 458 14.31 -9.14 -14.93
C SER A 458 15.47 -8.14 -14.96
N ALA A 459 16.60 -8.50 -15.57
CA ALA A 459 17.75 -7.61 -15.69
C ALA A 459 17.45 -6.32 -16.47
N ILE A 460 16.69 -6.42 -17.56
CA ILE A 460 16.22 -5.24 -18.31
C ILE A 460 15.21 -4.43 -17.49
N SER A 461 14.27 -5.11 -16.82
CA SER A 461 13.26 -4.44 -15.98
C SER A 461 13.85 -3.66 -14.81
N GLU A 462 14.98 -4.09 -14.24
CA GLU A 462 15.69 -3.33 -13.20
C GLU A 462 16.19 -1.97 -13.70
N ILE A 463 16.46 -1.84 -15.01
CA ILE A 463 16.88 -0.59 -15.65
C ILE A 463 15.66 0.22 -16.10
N GLU A 464 14.66 -0.45 -16.67
CA GLU A 464 13.55 0.15 -17.43
C GLU A 464 12.25 0.34 -16.61
N GLY A 465 12.19 -0.26 -15.42
CA GLY A 465 11.08 -0.18 -14.47
C GLY A 465 10.04 -1.30 -14.61
N GLY A 466 8.83 -1.05 -14.09
CA GLY A 466 7.76 -2.04 -13.99
C GLY A 466 6.73 -2.01 -15.13
N TYR A 467 5.75 -2.90 -15.08
CA TYR A 467 4.71 -3.01 -16.13
C TYR A 467 3.90 -1.73 -16.37
N GLY A 468 3.79 -0.86 -15.37
CA GLY A 468 3.14 0.44 -15.47
C GLY A 468 4.05 1.58 -15.91
N SER A 469 5.34 1.33 -16.19
CA SER A 469 6.30 2.37 -16.55
C SER A 469 5.89 3.08 -17.85
N ILE A 470 5.99 4.41 -17.84
CA ILE A 470 5.68 5.27 -18.97
C ILE A 470 6.90 6.13 -19.23
N GLY A 471 7.64 5.80 -20.29
CA GLY A 471 8.85 6.51 -20.67
C GLY A 471 8.56 7.84 -21.35
N SER A 472 9.56 8.49 -21.93
CA SER A 472 9.40 9.80 -22.56
C SER A 472 8.89 9.72 -23.99
N PHE A 473 8.13 10.73 -24.43
CA PHE A 473 7.72 10.85 -25.82
C PHE A 473 8.89 11.37 -26.65
N VAL A 474 9.29 10.62 -27.66
CA VAL A 474 10.48 10.87 -28.47
C VAL A 474 10.16 10.70 -29.96
N GLU A 475 11.04 11.24 -30.79
CA GLU A 475 11.03 11.07 -32.24
C GLU A 475 12.38 10.47 -32.65
N ASP A 476 12.35 9.36 -33.39
CA ASP A 476 13.57 8.70 -33.86
C ASP A 476 14.10 9.37 -35.14
N SER A 477 15.29 8.94 -35.59
CA SER A 477 15.93 9.47 -36.80
C SER A 477 15.20 9.13 -38.11
N ALA A 478 14.22 8.22 -38.06
CA ALA A 478 13.34 7.87 -39.17
C ALA A 478 12.02 8.66 -39.16
N GLY A 479 11.82 9.55 -38.19
CA GLY A 479 10.61 10.37 -38.03
C GLY A 479 9.46 9.63 -37.35
N ASN A 480 9.69 8.45 -36.76
CA ASN A 480 8.67 7.77 -35.97
C ASN A 480 8.54 8.44 -34.60
N ARG A 481 7.31 8.78 -34.22
CA ARG A 481 6.99 9.50 -32.98
C ARG A 481 6.22 8.59 -32.05
N GLY A 482 6.62 8.52 -30.80
CA GLY A 482 5.99 7.63 -29.83
C GLY A 482 6.64 7.69 -28.46
N ARG A 483 6.17 6.84 -27.56
CA ARG A 483 6.62 6.77 -26.17
C ARG A 483 6.97 5.33 -25.82
N ALA A 484 7.96 5.15 -24.96
CA ALA A 484 8.28 3.84 -24.40
C ALA A 484 7.20 3.41 -23.39
N LEU A 485 6.69 2.18 -23.53
CA LEU A 485 5.60 1.65 -22.73
C LEU A 485 6.02 0.38 -21.97
N GLY A 486 5.68 0.35 -20.69
CA GLY A 486 5.73 -0.85 -19.87
C GLY A 486 7.11 -1.24 -19.38
N ARG A 487 7.19 -2.46 -18.85
CA ARG A 487 8.32 -3.04 -18.13
C ARG A 487 9.65 -3.01 -18.90
N TYR A 488 9.55 -3.07 -20.22
CA TYR A 488 10.69 -3.16 -21.13
C TYR A 488 10.79 -1.95 -22.05
N GLN A 489 10.07 -0.87 -21.72
CA GLN A 489 10.10 0.40 -22.46
C GLN A 489 9.92 0.24 -23.99
N LEU A 490 9.02 -0.67 -24.40
CA LEU A 490 8.76 -0.96 -25.80
C LEU A 490 8.09 0.24 -26.48
N MET A 491 8.67 0.71 -27.59
CA MET A 491 8.23 1.93 -28.24
C MET A 491 6.84 1.79 -28.90
N SER A 492 5.94 2.72 -28.60
CA SER A 492 4.55 2.72 -29.06
C SER A 492 4.36 2.85 -30.58
N TYR A 493 5.40 3.24 -31.31
CA TYR A 493 5.36 3.30 -32.78
C TYR A 493 5.67 1.94 -33.44
N ARG A 494 6.14 0.94 -32.69
CA ARG A 494 6.44 -0.37 -33.25
C ARG A 494 5.16 -1.08 -33.70
N ASN A 495 5.19 -1.71 -34.87
CA ASN A 495 4.01 -2.33 -35.47
C ASN A 495 3.41 -3.45 -34.59
N ASP A 496 4.25 -4.25 -33.96
CA ASP A 496 3.84 -5.35 -33.07
C ASP A 496 3.18 -4.85 -31.77
N VAL A 497 3.73 -3.79 -31.15
CA VAL A 497 3.12 -3.09 -30.01
C VAL A 497 1.77 -2.50 -30.41
N ARG A 498 1.70 -1.85 -31.58
CA ARG A 498 0.45 -1.25 -32.09
C ARG A 498 -0.60 -2.32 -32.39
N GLU A 499 -0.21 -3.47 -32.93
CA GLU A 499 -1.12 -4.58 -33.20
C GLU A 499 -1.76 -5.10 -31.91
N LYS A 500 -0.96 -5.31 -30.85
CA LYS A 500 -1.47 -5.70 -29.52
C LYS A 500 -2.48 -4.70 -28.99
N ILE A 501 -2.16 -3.42 -29.06
CA ILE A 501 -3.03 -2.34 -28.56
C ILE A 501 -4.31 -2.22 -29.40
N LEU A 502 -4.21 -2.24 -30.74
CA LEU A 502 -5.35 -2.14 -31.65
C LEU A 502 -6.33 -3.30 -31.53
N SER A 503 -5.86 -4.47 -31.06
CA SER A 503 -6.71 -5.62 -30.80
C SER A 503 -7.70 -5.41 -29.64
N LYS A 504 -7.48 -4.40 -28.79
CA LYS A 504 -8.32 -4.10 -27.62
C LYS A 504 -9.39 -3.06 -27.97
N PRO A 505 -10.63 -3.21 -27.48
CA PRO A 505 -11.65 -2.15 -27.59
C PRO A 505 -11.12 -0.85 -26.99
N GLY A 506 -11.13 0.25 -27.75
CA GLY A 506 -10.57 1.55 -27.32
C GLY A 506 -9.09 1.78 -27.67
N GLY A 507 -8.38 0.76 -28.15
CA GLY A 507 -6.95 0.83 -28.46
C GLY A 507 -6.60 1.85 -29.55
N LYS A 508 -7.50 2.08 -30.52
CA LYS A 508 -7.31 3.10 -31.56
C LYS A 508 -7.29 4.53 -30.97
N GLN A 509 -8.17 4.81 -30.02
CA GLN A 509 -8.24 6.10 -29.33
C GLN A 509 -7.03 6.30 -28.44
N PHE A 510 -6.62 5.23 -27.74
CA PHE A 510 -5.39 5.23 -26.95
C PHE A 510 -4.15 5.54 -27.81
N LEU A 511 -3.96 4.84 -28.93
CA LEU A 511 -2.82 5.13 -29.83
C LEU A 511 -2.88 6.55 -30.38
N ALA A 512 -4.05 7.06 -30.76
CA ALA A 512 -4.17 8.44 -31.21
C ALA A 512 -3.75 9.45 -30.13
N LYS A 513 -4.00 9.14 -28.86
CA LYS A 513 -3.56 9.95 -27.70
C LYS A 513 -2.04 9.87 -27.51
N VAL A 514 -1.48 8.66 -27.56
CA VAL A 514 -0.03 8.42 -27.45
C VAL A 514 0.73 9.08 -28.60
N ASP A 515 0.27 8.93 -29.84
CA ASP A 515 0.87 9.50 -31.06
C ASP A 515 0.85 11.03 -31.04
N ALA A 516 -0.15 11.63 -30.37
CA ALA A 516 -0.25 13.07 -30.13
C ALA A 516 0.68 13.56 -28.99
N GLY A 517 1.47 12.68 -28.38
CA GLY A 517 2.37 13.00 -27.27
C GLY A 517 1.66 13.35 -25.95
N LYS A 518 0.36 13.09 -25.85
CA LYS A 518 -0.42 13.41 -24.65
C LYS A 518 -0.02 12.49 -23.48
N ALA A 519 -0.19 13.00 -22.26
CA ALA A 519 0.05 12.23 -21.04
C ALA A 519 -0.94 11.07 -20.93
N VAL A 520 -0.45 9.91 -20.49
CA VAL A 520 -1.17 8.66 -20.31
C VAL A 520 -0.83 8.15 -18.92
N SER A 521 -1.79 7.56 -18.19
CA SER A 521 -1.54 6.94 -16.88
C SER A 521 -1.16 5.46 -17.01
N SER A 522 -0.51 4.92 -15.99
CA SER A 522 -0.15 3.49 -15.94
C SER A 522 -1.37 2.59 -16.10
N ASP A 523 -2.48 2.90 -15.41
CA ASP A 523 -3.75 2.17 -15.51
C ASP A 523 -4.36 2.22 -16.92
N GLU A 524 -4.32 3.40 -17.55
CA GLU A 524 -4.80 3.59 -18.92
C GLU A 524 -3.95 2.77 -19.89
N MET A 525 -2.62 2.78 -19.75
CA MET A 525 -1.71 2.00 -20.59
C MET A 525 -1.92 0.49 -20.40
N LEU A 526 -2.02 0.02 -19.16
CA LEU A 526 -2.20 -1.41 -18.84
C LEU A 526 -3.54 -1.97 -19.34
N SER A 527 -4.56 -1.12 -19.49
CA SER A 527 -5.85 -1.48 -20.07
C SER A 527 -5.74 -1.90 -21.56
N TYR A 528 -4.72 -1.39 -22.28
CA TYR A 528 -4.53 -1.68 -23.70
C TYR A 528 -3.26 -2.47 -24.02
N PHE A 529 -2.25 -2.41 -23.15
CA PHE A 529 -0.99 -3.13 -23.30
C PHE A 529 -0.66 -3.93 -22.03
N SER A 530 -1.30 -5.10 -21.96
CA SER A 530 -1.29 -5.97 -20.77
C SER A 530 0.10 -6.50 -20.43
N GLN A 531 0.30 -6.94 -19.18
CA GLN A 531 1.54 -7.57 -18.75
C GLN A 531 1.91 -8.79 -19.60
N ALA A 532 0.91 -9.60 -19.99
CA ALA A 532 1.10 -10.76 -20.84
C ALA A 532 1.56 -10.37 -22.26
N ASP A 533 1.02 -9.30 -22.83
CA ASP A 533 1.43 -8.80 -24.14
C ASP A 533 2.85 -8.21 -24.11
N GLN A 534 3.20 -7.51 -23.03
CA GLN A 534 4.56 -6.98 -22.80
C GLN A 534 5.59 -8.11 -22.74
N ASN A 535 5.35 -9.14 -21.92
CA ASN A 535 6.25 -10.28 -21.78
C ASN A 535 6.41 -11.06 -23.08
N ALA A 536 5.30 -11.34 -23.77
CA ALA A 536 5.32 -12.10 -25.01
C ALA A 536 6.13 -11.39 -26.11
N LEU A 537 6.00 -10.06 -26.23
CA LEU A 537 6.81 -9.30 -27.18
C LEU A 537 8.28 -9.25 -26.76
N PHE A 538 8.55 -9.06 -25.48
CA PHE A 538 9.92 -9.02 -24.99
C PHE A 538 10.65 -10.35 -25.17
N ASP A 539 10.03 -11.49 -24.86
CA ASP A 539 10.66 -12.80 -25.00
C ASP A 539 11.04 -13.09 -26.46
N ALA A 540 10.18 -12.70 -27.40
CA ALA A 540 10.44 -12.80 -28.84
C ALA A 540 11.60 -11.89 -29.28
N ASP A 541 11.60 -10.62 -28.85
CA ASP A 541 12.67 -9.67 -29.13
C ASP A 541 14.00 -10.12 -28.55
N ALA A 542 14.01 -10.51 -27.28
CA ALA A 542 15.19 -10.95 -26.55
C ALA A 542 15.84 -12.15 -27.26
N SER A 543 15.03 -13.12 -27.66
CA SER A 543 15.52 -14.29 -28.40
C SER A 543 16.17 -13.89 -29.73
N ALA A 544 15.51 -13.03 -30.51
CA ALA A 544 16.04 -12.56 -31.80
C ALA A 544 17.33 -11.72 -31.64
N LEU A 545 17.40 -10.89 -30.60
CA LEU A 545 18.58 -10.09 -30.30
C LEU A 545 19.75 -10.95 -29.82
N LEU A 546 19.49 -11.99 -29.04
CA LEU A 546 20.49 -12.97 -28.62
C LEU A 546 21.04 -13.77 -29.82
N ASP A 547 20.19 -14.22 -30.73
CA ASP A 547 20.64 -14.87 -31.98
C ASP A 547 21.55 -13.93 -32.76
N ARG A 548 21.10 -12.70 -33.01
CA ARG A 548 21.86 -11.71 -33.75
C ARG A 548 23.19 -11.36 -33.07
N ALA A 549 23.20 -11.23 -31.75
CA ALA A 549 24.40 -10.92 -31.00
C ALA A 549 25.40 -12.09 -31.06
N SER A 550 24.94 -13.33 -30.98
CA SER A 550 25.79 -14.53 -31.02
C SER A 550 26.53 -14.71 -32.36
N GLU A 551 25.98 -14.16 -33.45
CA GLU A 551 26.61 -14.17 -34.78
C GLU A 551 27.65 -13.05 -34.97
N GLN A 552 27.70 -12.06 -34.07
CA GLN A 552 28.65 -10.94 -34.15
C GLN A 552 29.98 -11.30 -33.48
N ILE A 553 31.07 -10.67 -33.94
CA ILE A 553 32.40 -10.80 -33.35
C ILE A 553 32.59 -9.72 -32.28
N ASP A 554 32.95 -10.13 -31.07
CA ASP A 554 33.34 -9.23 -29.99
C ASP A 554 34.67 -8.57 -30.33
N PRO A 555 34.70 -7.23 -30.50
CA PRO A 555 35.93 -6.52 -30.87
C PRO A 555 37.03 -6.62 -29.80
N THR A 556 36.67 -6.96 -28.56
CA THR A 556 37.62 -7.09 -27.44
C THR A 556 38.36 -8.42 -27.48
N THR A 557 37.69 -9.49 -27.94
CA THR A 557 38.24 -10.86 -27.89
C THR A 557 38.56 -11.44 -29.26
N GLY A 558 38.01 -10.86 -30.34
CA GLY A 558 38.13 -11.39 -31.70
C GLY A 558 37.35 -12.69 -31.93
N GLN A 559 36.47 -13.08 -31.00
CA GLN A 559 35.64 -14.28 -31.05
C GLN A 559 34.14 -13.92 -31.06
N PRO A 560 33.24 -14.84 -31.45
CA PRO A 560 31.81 -14.62 -31.32
C PRO A 560 31.38 -14.26 -29.89
N PHE A 561 30.35 -13.41 -29.74
CA PHE A 561 29.83 -13.05 -28.43
C PHE A 561 29.27 -14.27 -27.69
N THR A 562 29.72 -14.47 -26.45
CA THR A 562 29.28 -15.56 -25.57
C THR A 562 29.19 -15.09 -24.12
N GLY A 563 28.50 -15.85 -23.26
CA GLY A 563 28.42 -15.58 -21.82
C GLY A 563 27.92 -14.17 -21.49
N SER A 564 28.55 -13.50 -20.52
CA SER A 564 28.16 -12.13 -20.10
C SER A 564 28.26 -11.09 -21.23
N ARG A 565 29.20 -11.28 -22.17
CA ARG A 565 29.36 -10.37 -23.33
C ARG A 565 28.22 -10.51 -24.34
N LEU A 566 27.65 -11.71 -24.48
CA LEU A 566 26.44 -11.92 -25.29
C LEU A 566 25.25 -11.12 -24.74
N ILE A 567 25.11 -11.12 -23.41
CA ILE A 567 24.01 -10.45 -22.70
C ILE A 567 24.17 -8.93 -22.79
N GLU A 568 25.38 -8.45 -22.53
CA GLU A 568 25.74 -7.04 -22.72
C GLU A 568 25.41 -6.58 -24.14
N ARG A 569 25.74 -7.40 -25.14
CA ARG A 569 25.52 -7.05 -26.54
C ARG A 569 24.04 -7.06 -26.93
N ALA A 570 23.27 -8.04 -26.46
CA ALA A 570 21.83 -8.09 -26.69
C ALA A 570 21.13 -6.90 -26.03
N ALA A 571 21.55 -6.49 -24.83
CA ALA A 571 21.00 -5.34 -24.12
C ALA A 571 21.32 -4.01 -24.83
N GLN A 572 22.53 -3.87 -25.38
CA GLN A 572 22.89 -2.74 -26.24
C GLN A 572 21.95 -2.62 -27.45
N MET A 573 21.59 -3.75 -28.07
CA MET A 573 20.65 -3.75 -29.20
C MET A 573 19.20 -3.51 -28.77
N HIS A 574 18.82 -3.89 -27.55
CA HIS A 574 17.51 -3.54 -27.01
C HIS A 574 17.40 -2.02 -26.82
N PHE A 575 18.41 -1.41 -26.22
CA PHE A 575 18.45 0.03 -25.92
C PHE A 575 18.62 0.92 -27.16
N GLY A 576 19.54 0.56 -28.07
CA GLY A 576 19.86 1.37 -29.25
C GLY A 576 19.24 0.88 -30.56
N GLY A 577 18.45 -0.19 -30.51
CA GLY A 577 17.93 -0.90 -31.67
C GLY A 577 18.93 -1.91 -32.27
N PRO A 578 18.46 -2.80 -33.18
CA PRO A 578 19.27 -3.92 -33.67
C PRO A 578 20.53 -3.56 -34.47
N ALA A 579 20.64 -2.30 -34.91
CA ALA A 579 21.79 -1.76 -35.63
C ALA A 579 22.75 -0.95 -34.72
N ALA A 580 22.51 -0.92 -33.41
CA ALA A 580 23.33 -0.21 -32.45
C ALA A 580 24.81 -0.59 -32.56
N ALA A 581 25.71 0.39 -32.51
CA ALA A 581 27.14 0.13 -32.47
C ALA A 581 27.53 -0.65 -31.21
N THR A 582 28.45 -1.60 -31.35
CA THR A 582 29.02 -2.33 -30.21
C THR A 582 29.76 -1.37 -29.28
N ASP A 583 29.47 -1.45 -27.98
CA ASP A 583 30.11 -0.64 -26.94
C ASP A 583 30.08 0.88 -27.24
N GLY A 584 29.02 1.34 -27.91
CA GLY A 584 28.88 2.72 -28.34
C GLY A 584 28.69 3.71 -27.19
N GLY A 585 29.18 4.94 -27.38
CA GLY A 585 29.03 6.04 -26.41
C GLY A 585 27.73 6.84 -26.56
N VAL A 586 26.84 6.49 -27.49
CA VAL A 586 25.58 7.19 -27.71
C VAL A 586 24.65 6.96 -26.52
N SER A 587 24.05 8.04 -26.00
CA SER A 587 23.20 8.03 -24.80
C SER A 587 21.73 8.26 -25.13
N ASP A 588 20.84 7.88 -24.19
CA ASP A 588 19.43 8.30 -24.22
C ASP A 588 19.27 9.83 -24.16
N ALA A 589 18.04 10.28 -24.36
CA ALA A 589 17.65 11.69 -24.29
C ALA A 589 17.92 12.36 -22.92
N PHE A 590 18.24 11.57 -21.88
CA PHE A 590 18.51 12.02 -20.52
C PHE A 590 19.98 11.95 -20.12
N GLY A 591 20.87 11.44 -20.98
CA GLY A 591 22.28 11.31 -20.65
C GLY A 591 22.60 10.25 -19.60
N ARG A 592 21.65 9.37 -19.25
CA ARG A 592 21.75 8.47 -18.08
C ARG A 592 22.58 7.23 -18.38
N PHE A 593 22.37 6.66 -19.57
CA PHE A 593 23.08 5.48 -20.03
C PHE A 593 23.56 5.66 -21.45
N THR A 594 24.83 5.32 -21.67
CA THR A 594 25.37 5.03 -23.00
C THR A 594 25.01 3.59 -23.39
N LEU A 595 25.10 3.23 -24.68
CA LEU A 595 24.95 1.82 -25.09
C LEU A 595 25.87 0.92 -24.28
N TYR A 596 27.14 1.29 -24.13
CA TYR A 596 28.11 0.52 -23.34
C TYR A 596 27.68 0.35 -21.88
N THR A 597 27.34 1.45 -21.18
CA THR A 597 26.98 1.37 -19.76
C THR A 597 25.65 0.67 -19.54
N TYR A 598 24.69 0.82 -20.45
CA TYR A 598 23.44 0.08 -20.43
C TYR A 598 23.67 -1.44 -20.53
N GLY A 599 24.48 -1.87 -21.49
CA GLY A 599 24.80 -3.29 -21.67
C GLY A 599 25.56 -3.88 -20.48
N LYS A 600 26.49 -3.11 -19.90
CA LYS A 600 27.21 -3.53 -18.69
C LYS A 600 26.27 -3.73 -17.51
N GLU A 601 25.37 -2.77 -17.29
CA GLU A 601 24.39 -2.83 -16.22
C GLU A 601 23.46 -4.05 -16.40
N ALA A 602 22.94 -4.25 -17.60
CA ALA A 602 22.08 -5.39 -17.90
C ALA A 602 22.80 -6.74 -17.71
N ALA A 603 24.07 -6.85 -18.08
CA ALA A 603 24.86 -8.07 -17.84
C ALA A 603 25.14 -8.30 -16.35
N ALA A 604 25.38 -7.25 -15.57
CA ALA A 604 25.55 -7.34 -14.12
C ALA A 604 24.25 -7.77 -13.42
N ASN A 605 23.12 -7.14 -13.78
CA ASN A 605 21.79 -7.48 -13.28
C ASN A 605 21.39 -8.90 -13.67
N TYR A 606 21.74 -9.33 -14.89
CA TYR A 606 21.54 -10.71 -15.32
C TYR A 606 22.33 -11.67 -14.45
N GLN A 607 23.62 -11.43 -14.21
CA GLN A 607 24.44 -12.35 -13.41
C GLN A 607 23.91 -12.45 -11.97
N SER A 608 23.47 -11.31 -11.40
CA SER A 608 22.81 -11.24 -10.10
C SER A 608 21.54 -12.10 -10.09
N THR A 609 20.68 -11.92 -11.10
CA THR A 609 19.41 -12.65 -11.23
C THR A 609 19.60 -14.14 -11.53
N PHE A 610 20.55 -14.49 -12.40
CA PHE A 610 20.86 -15.87 -12.78
C PHE A 610 21.36 -16.66 -11.57
N ASN A 611 22.19 -16.04 -10.73
CA ASN A 611 22.68 -16.63 -9.48
C ASN A 611 21.56 -16.75 -8.43
N SER A 612 20.68 -15.74 -8.30
CA SER A 612 19.58 -15.77 -7.32
C SER A 612 18.50 -16.81 -7.66
N LEU A 613 18.32 -17.14 -8.95
CA LEU A 613 17.43 -18.21 -9.41
C LEU A 613 18.03 -19.62 -9.27
N GLY A 614 19.28 -19.75 -8.83
CA GLY A 614 19.96 -21.04 -8.64
C GLY A 614 20.35 -21.74 -9.95
N CYS A 615 20.55 -20.97 -11.03
CA CYS A 615 20.88 -21.51 -12.34
C CYS A 615 22.33 -21.98 -12.41
N SER A 616 22.55 -23.14 -13.03
CA SER A 616 23.87 -23.79 -13.17
C SER A 616 24.24 -24.02 -14.62
#